data_AF-A0A4Y2NJ76-F1
#
_entry.id   AF-A0A4Y2NJ76-F1
#
_cell.length_a   1.000
_cell.length_b   1.000
_cell.length_c   1.000
_cell.angle_alpha   90.00
_cell.angle_beta   90.00
_cell.angle_gamma   90.00
#
_symmetry.space_group_name_H-M   'P 1'
#
loop_
_entity.id
_entity.type
_entity.pdbx_description
1 polymer ?
#
loop_
_entity_poly.entity_id
_entity_poly.type
_entity_poly.pdbx_seq_one_letter_code
_entity_poly.pdbx_strand_id
1 'polypeptide(L)'
;MLKAVEGVVSRNDNSRDITVALDGTWQKRGHTSINGVITATSLDTGKVRDFECLCKYCFTCENKSNDCKECQENYEGYSGGMESEGAIRMFQRSVSTRNVRYAKYLGDGDSKGFLKISESKVYEDELVVEKLECIGHVQKRMGTRLRNLRNKLKSTKLSD
;
A
#
# COMPACT_ATOMS: atom_id res chain seq x y z
N MET A 1 -0.42 19.57 1.81
CA MET A 1 -0.93 18.39 2.54
C MET A 1 -1.32 18.68 3.99
N LEU A 2 -0.60 19.51 4.75
CA LEU A 2 -0.88 19.78 6.18
C LEU A 2 -2.32 20.20 6.52
N LYS A 3 -2.88 21.21 5.84
CA LYS A 3 -4.30 21.61 6.01
C LYS A 3 -5.29 20.45 5.79
N ALA A 4 -4.90 19.51 4.94
CA ALA A 4 -5.73 18.38 4.59
C ALA A 4 -5.69 17.31 5.69
N VAL A 5 -4.59 17.23 6.45
CA VAL A 5 -4.44 16.39 7.66
C VAL A 5 -5.33 16.88 8.78
N GLU A 6 -5.34 18.19 9.06
CA GLU A 6 -6.21 18.80 10.08
C GLU A 6 -7.69 18.44 9.84
N GLY A 7 -8.12 18.48 8.58
CA GLY A 7 -9.49 18.09 8.20
C GLY A 7 -9.80 16.59 8.33
N VAL A 8 -8.80 15.71 8.45
CA VAL A 8 -9.02 14.30 8.85
C VAL A 8 -9.15 14.22 10.35
N VAL A 9 -8.20 14.81 11.08
CA VAL A 9 -8.18 14.78 12.55
C VAL A 9 -9.49 15.32 13.10
N SER A 10 -10.00 16.43 12.57
CA SER A 10 -11.28 17.00 12.98
C SER A 10 -12.49 16.10 12.69
N ARG A 11 -12.42 15.25 11.65
CA ARG A 11 -13.48 14.31 11.27
C ARG A 11 -13.38 12.96 11.99
N ASN A 12 -12.24 12.71 12.62
CA ASN A 12 -11.89 11.49 13.32
C ASN A 12 -11.84 11.75 14.83
N ASP A 13 -12.80 12.51 15.36
CA ASP A 13 -12.92 12.85 16.79
C ASP A 13 -11.63 13.40 17.43
N ASN A 14 -10.88 14.22 16.68
CA ASN A 14 -9.56 14.75 17.03
C ASN A 14 -8.46 13.69 17.25
N SER A 15 -8.70 12.44 16.83
CA SER A 15 -7.69 11.40 16.81
C SER A 15 -6.72 11.58 15.64
N ARG A 16 -5.43 11.45 15.95
CA ARG A 16 -4.32 11.44 14.98
C ARG A 16 -4.04 10.05 14.42
N ASP A 17 -4.78 9.04 14.89
CA ASP A 17 -4.70 7.66 14.42
C ASP A 17 -5.78 7.46 13.36
N ILE A 18 -5.35 7.45 12.10
CA ILE A 18 -6.26 7.52 10.95
C ILE A 18 -6.27 6.22 10.14
N THR A 19 -7.37 6.00 9.44
CA THR A 19 -7.50 4.88 8.50
C THR A 19 -7.12 5.30 7.09
N VAL A 20 -6.23 4.54 6.46
CA VAL A 20 -5.76 4.81 5.09
C VAL A 20 -5.97 3.62 4.17
N ALA A 21 -6.41 3.89 2.94
CA ALA A 21 -6.27 2.99 1.81
C ALA A 21 -4.91 3.24 1.14
N LEU A 22 -4.12 2.19 0.95
CA LEU A 22 -2.92 2.26 0.13
C LEU A 22 -3.20 1.70 -1.25
N ASP A 23 -2.76 2.43 -2.27
CA ASP A 23 -2.82 1.98 -3.66
C ASP A 23 -1.59 2.49 -4.42
N GLY A 24 -1.20 1.72 -5.44
CA GLY A 24 -0.03 1.97 -6.28
C GLY A 24 -0.42 2.14 -7.75
N THR A 25 0.32 3.00 -8.45
CA THR A 25 0.24 3.09 -9.91
C THR A 25 1.63 2.97 -10.51
N TRP A 26 1.70 2.42 -11.72
CA TRP A 26 2.93 2.11 -12.43
C TRP A 26 2.89 2.69 -13.84
N GLN A 27 4.06 3.07 -14.35
CA GLN A 27 4.21 3.56 -15.72
C GLN A 27 3.82 2.52 -16.78
N LYS A 28 4.11 1.23 -16.52
CA LYS A 28 3.86 0.13 -17.45
C LYS A 28 3.09 -1.00 -16.75
N ARG A 29 2.20 -1.65 -17.50
CA ARG A 29 1.53 -2.89 -17.06
C ARG A 29 2.49 -4.09 -17.12
N GLY A 30 2.30 -5.08 -16.26
CA GLY A 30 2.98 -6.38 -16.36
C GLY A 30 4.29 -6.51 -15.56
N HIS A 31 4.39 -5.90 -14.38
CA HIS A 31 5.54 -6.00 -13.45
C HIS A 31 6.91 -5.58 -14.03
N THR A 32 6.95 -4.89 -15.17
CA THR A 32 8.18 -4.39 -15.82
C THR A 32 8.39 -2.88 -15.66
N SER A 33 7.59 -2.24 -14.82
CA SER A 33 7.70 -0.79 -14.61
C SER A 33 8.98 -0.42 -13.88
N ILE A 34 9.61 0.66 -14.32
CA ILE A 34 10.77 1.28 -13.67
C ILE A 34 10.38 2.38 -12.68
N ASN A 35 9.16 2.90 -12.82
CA ASN A 35 8.57 3.94 -11.98
C ASN A 35 7.31 3.41 -11.29
N GLY A 36 7.14 3.76 -10.03
CA GLY A 36 5.93 3.50 -9.25
C GLY A 36 5.59 4.69 -8.37
N VAL A 37 4.30 5.00 -8.25
CA VAL A 37 3.79 6.01 -7.31
C VAL A 37 2.81 5.31 -6.38
N ILE A 38 3.08 5.36 -5.09
CA ILE A 38 2.25 4.76 -4.05
C ILE A 38 1.55 5.92 -3.34
N THR A 39 0.28 5.79 -3.02
CA THR A 39 -0.49 6.83 -2.33
C THR A 39 -1.17 6.26 -1.10
N ALA A 40 -1.25 7.07 -0.04
CA ALA A 40 -2.06 6.83 1.13
C ALA A 40 -3.27 7.77 1.10
N THR A 41 -4.47 7.21 0.96
CA THR A 41 -5.73 7.97 0.89
C THR A 41 -6.52 7.75 2.18
N SER A 42 -6.90 8.82 2.87
CA SER A 42 -7.74 8.70 4.07
C SER A 42 -9.13 8.20 3.70
N LEU A 43 -9.61 7.16 4.39
CA LEU A 43 -10.95 6.62 4.13
C LEU A 43 -12.05 7.61 4.52
N ASP A 44 -11.89 8.32 5.62
CA ASP A 44 -12.93 9.23 6.14
C ASP A 44 -13.15 10.46 5.24
N THR A 45 -12.12 10.84 4.48
CA THR A 45 -12.15 12.06 3.67
C THR A 45 -12.04 11.84 2.17
N GLY A 46 -11.65 10.64 1.72
CA GLY A 46 -11.39 10.32 0.32
C GLY A 46 -10.23 11.11 -0.29
N LYS A 47 -9.38 11.74 0.53
CA LYS A 47 -8.27 12.61 0.08
C LYS A 47 -6.93 11.95 0.31
N VAL A 48 -6.00 12.17 -0.62
CA VAL A 48 -4.60 11.76 -0.50
C VAL A 48 -3.94 12.49 0.68
N ARG A 49 -3.23 11.73 1.50
CA ARG A 49 -2.51 12.17 2.70
C ARG A 49 -1.02 12.06 2.56
N ASP A 50 -0.56 11.06 1.83
CA ASP A 50 0.84 10.81 1.54
C ASP A 50 0.98 10.16 0.18
N PHE A 51 2.16 10.29 -0.40
CA PHE A 51 2.54 9.56 -1.59
C PHE A 51 4.05 9.33 -1.58
N GLU A 52 4.50 8.22 -2.16
CA GLU A 52 5.91 7.93 -2.39
C GLU A 52 6.14 7.63 -3.87
N CYS A 53 7.15 8.28 -4.45
CA CYS A 53 7.60 8.01 -5.81
C CYS A 53 8.87 7.15 -5.76
N LEU A 54 8.81 5.97 -6.38
CA LEU A 54 9.93 5.03 -6.47
C LEU A 54 10.38 4.86 -7.92
N CYS A 55 11.68 4.86 -8.12
CA CYS A 55 12.34 4.78 -9.41
C CYS A 55 13.54 3.82 -9.32
N LYS A 56 13.65 2.91 -10.30
CA LYS A 56 14.77 1.97 -10.50
C LYS A 56 15.74 2.42 -11.58
N TYR A 57 15.65 3.68 -11.99
CA TYR A 57 16.28 4.15 -13.20
C TYR A 57 16.85 5.54 -13.03
N CYS A 58 18.10 5.70 -13.42
CA CYS A 58 18.70 7.01 -13.58
C CYS A 58 19.38 7.09 -14.95
N PHE A 59 18.85 7.97 -15.80
CA PHE A 59 19.39 8.21 -17.15
C PHE A 59 20.88 8.59 -17.12
N THR A 60 21.28 9.42 -16.16
CA THR A 60 22.66 9.86 -16.02
C THR A 60 23.59 8.73 -15.58
N CYS A 61 23.16 7.88 -14.63
CA CYS A 61 23.95 6.71 -14.22
C CYS A 61 24.14 5.72 -15.36
N GLU A 62 23.10 5.48 -16.17
CA GLU A 62 23.18 4.54 -17.28
C GLU A 62 24.11 5.03 -18.40
N ASN A 63 24.18 6.34 -18.65
CA ASN A 63 24.94 6.91 -19.76
C ASN A 63 26.31 7.50 -19.38
N LYS A 64 26.52 7.89 -18.12
CA LYS A 64 27.73 8.57 -17.61
C LYS A 64 28.06 8.05 -16.22
N SER A 65 28.52 6.80 -16.16
CA SER A 65 28.67 5.97 -14.95
C SER A 65 29.43 6.60 -13.77
N ASN A 66 30.26 7.62 -14.00
CA ASN A 66 31.14 8.18 -12.96
C ASN A 66 30.90 9.65 -12.60
N ASP A 67 29.91 10.33 -13.20
CA ASP A 67 29.68 11.77 -12.99
C ASP A 67 28.22 12.10 -12.61
N CYS A 68 27.48 11.09 -12.13
CA CYS A 68 26.12 11.28 -11.67
C CYS A 68 26.10 11.92 -10.27
N LYS A 69 26.02 13.25 -10.24
CA LYS A 69 25.94 14.03 -8.99
C LYS A 69 24.57 13.91 -8.31
N GLU A 70 23.51 13.70 -9.09
CA GLU A 70 22.12 13.60 -8.61
C GLU A 70 21.44 12.35 -9.16
N CYS A 71 21.71 11.21 -8.53
CA CYS A 71 21.07 9.95 -8.89
C CYS A 71 19.56 10.01 -8.61
N GLN A 72 18.76 9.63 -9.60
CA GLN A 72 17.28 9.60 -9.51
C GLN A 72 16.75 8.22 -9.13
N GLU A 73 17.62 7.20 -9.09
CA GLU A 73 17.28 5.87 -8.63
C GLU A 73 17.20 5.88 -7.10
N ASN A 74 16.06 5.45 -6.56
CA ASN A 74 15.80 5.45 -5.13
C ASN A 74 15.15 4.14 -4.65
N TYR A 75 15.07 3.14 -5.52
CA TYR A 75 14.52 1.83 -5.23
C TYR A 75 15.28 0.73 -5.98
N GLU A 76 15.60 -0.34 -5.27
CA GLU A 76 16.19 -1.55 -5.83
C GLU A 76 15.22 -2.72 -5.63
N GLY A 77 14.99 -3.53 -6.68
CA GLY A 77 14.14 -4.72 -6.61
C GLY A 77 13.12 -4.84 -7.75
N TYR A 78 12.18 -5.77 -7.60
CA TYR A 78 11.13 -6.01 -8.61
C TYR A 78 10.01 -4.97 -8.52
N SER A 79 9.35 -4.68 -9.64
CA SER A 79 8.37 -3.59 -9.73
C SER A 79 7.17 -3.74 -8.79
N GLY A 80 6.76 -4.98 -8.50
CA GLY A 80 5.70 -5.26 -7.52
C GLY A 80 6.12 -4.98 -6.07
N GLY A 81 7.41 -4.92 -5.77
CA GLY A 81 7.93 -4.64 -4.42
C GLY A 81 7.88 -3.16 -4.06
N MET A 82 7.75 -2.27 -5.06
CA MET A 82 7.63 -0.82 -4.88
C MET A 82 6.45 -0.46 -3.99
N GLU A 83 5.31 -1.15 -4.13
CA GLU A 83 4.13 -0.84 -3.33
C GLU A 83 4.43 -1.00 -1.83
N SER A 84 5.07 -2.11 -1.47
CA SER A 84 5.41 -2.38 -0.07
C SER A 84 6.49 -1.44 0.45
N GLU A 85 7.50 -1.15 -0.35
CA GLU A 85 8.55 -0.20 0.03
C GLU A 85 8.00 1.21 0.23
N GLY A 86 7.17 1.68 -0.70
CA GLY A 86 6.53 2.98 -0.62
C GLY A 86 5.62 3.09 0.59
N ALA A 87 4.88 2.02 0.90
CA ALA A 87 4.09 1.93 2.10
C ALA A 87 4.95 2.10 3.37
N ILE A 88 6.04 1.35 3.51
CA ILE A 88 6.93 1.45 4.68
C ILE A 88 7.47 2.88 4.83
N ARG A 89 7.99 3.48 3.76
CA ARG A 89 8.54 4.85 3.81
C ARG A 89 7.51 5.89 4.24
N MET A 90 6.29 5.78 3.72
CA MET A 90 5.19 6.67 4.12
C MET A 90 4.82 6.48 5.59
N PHE A 91 4.75 5.24 6.08
CA PHE A 91 4.43 4.95 7.48
C PHE A 91 5.51 5.47 8.42
N GLN A 92 6.78 5.24 8.12
CA GLN A 92 7.93 5.70 8.92
C GLN A 92 7.97 7.22 9.07
N ARG A 93 7.66 7.97 8.00
CA ARG A 93 7.70 9.45 8.05
C ARG A 93 6.38 10.10 8.49
N SER A 94 5.32 9.33 8.67
CA SER A 94 3.96 9.85 8.89
C SER A 94 3.89 10.80 10.10
N VAL A 95 4.47 10.39 11.23
CA VAL A 95 4.48 11.17 12.48
C VAL A 95 5.32 12.44 12.32
N SER A 96 6.54 12.33 11.80
CA SER A 96 7.46 13.47 11.70
C SER A 96 7.00 14.52 10.70
N THR A 97 6.42 14.10 9.56
CA THR A 97 6.06 15.02 8.47
C THR A 97 4.62 15.51 8.53
N ARG A 98 3.70 14.72 9.11
CA ARG A 98 2.26 14.96 9.07
C ARG A 98 1.61 14.93 10.45
N ASN A 99 2.33 14.51 11.48
CA ASN A 99 1.84 14.39 12.85
C ASN A 99 0.56 13.54 12.94
N VAL A 100 0.54 12.42 12.21
CA VAL A 100 -0.51 11.39 12.26
C VAL A 100 0.11 10.01 12.18
N ARG A 101 -0.57 9.02 12.72
CA ARG A 101 -0.24 7.60 12.56
C ARG A 101 -1.29 6.92 11.70
N TYR A 102 -0.84 6.05 10.81
CA TYR A 102 -1.73 5.21 10.00
C TYR A 102 -2.06 3.93 10.77
N ALA A 103 -3.14 3.98 11.56
CA ALA A 103 -3.52 2.90 12.47
C ALA A 103 -4.19 1.72 11.76
N LYS A 104 -4.94 2.01 10.68
CA LYS A 104 -5.65 0.99 9.91
C LYS A 104 -5.25 1.07 8.45
N TYR A 105 -4.90 -0.07 7.88
CA TYR A 105 -4.48 -0.25 6.51
C TYR A 105 -5.57 -0.97 5.72
N LEU A 106 -6.21 -0.30 4.77
CA LEU A 106 -7.04 -0.94 3.76
C LEU A 106 -6.18 -1.19 2.51
N GLY A 107 -6.07 -2.45 2.10
CA GLY A 107 -5.34 -2.81 0.88
C GLY A 107 -6.00 -3.95 0.14
N ASP A 108 -5.44 -4.28 -1.03
CA ASP A 108 -5.87 -5.46 -1.77
C ASP A 108 -5.47 -6.74 -1.02
N GLY A 109 -6.29 -7.78 -1.13
CA GLY A 109 -6.15 -8.99 -0.30
C GLY A 109 -4.89 -9.80 -0.59
N ASP A 110 -4.23 -9.59 -1.72
CA ASP A 110 -2.97 -10.22 -2.15
C ASP A 110 -1.72 -9.35 -1.93
N SER A 111 -1.87 -8.15 -1.33
CA SER A 111 -0.73 -7.28 -1.05
C SER A 111 0.16 -7.89 0.04
N LYS A 112 1.46 -7.99 -0.26
CA LYS A 112 2.53 -8.28 0.72
C LYS A 112 2.90 -7.03 1.54
N GLY A 113 2.29 -5.88 1.24
CA GLY A 113 2.59 -4.60 1.88
C GLY A 113 2.30 -4.63 3.37
N PHE A 114 1.14 -5.16 3.77
CA PHE A 114 0.76 -5.24 5.19
C PHE A 114 1.76 -6.06 6.02
N LEU A 115 2.20 -7.22 5.51
CA LEU A 115 3.16 -8.06 6.23
C LEU A 115 4.45 -7.30 6.53
N LYS A 116 5.01 -6.60 5.53
CA LYS A 116 6.22 -5.79 5.69
C LYS A 116 6.02 -4.60 6.64
N ILE A 117 4.86 -3.96 6.63
CA ILE A 117 4.52 -2.89 7.59
C ILE A 117 4.46 -3.44 9.02
N SER A 118 3.82 -4.60 9.20
CA SER A 118 3.73 -5.27 10.51
C SER A 118 5.10 -5.69 11.03
N GLU A 119 5.93 -6.28 10.18
CA GLU A 119 7.30 -6.69 10.51
C GLU A 119 8.23 -5.50 10.82
N SER A 120 8.04 -4.37 10.14
CA SER A 120 8.87 -3.18 10.34
C SER A 120 8.56 -2.42 11.64
N LYS A 121 7.48 -2.77 12.36
CA LYS A 121 7.08 -2.14 13.64
C LYS A 121 7.23 -0.61 13.62
N VAL A 122 6.66 0.03 12.59
CA VAL A 122 6.86 1.47 12.31
C VAL A 122 6.45 2.42 13.44
N TYR A 123 5.60 1.96 14.36
CA TYR A 123 5.17 2.69 15.55
C TYR A 123 5.53 1.96 16.84
N GLU A 124 6.57 1.11 16.77
CA GLU A 124 7.11 0.35 17.89
C GLU A 124 6.01 -0.45 18.63
N ASP A 125 6.00 -0.36 19.96
CA ASP A 125 5.01 -1.02 20.80
C ASP A 125 3.79 -0.12 21.10
N GLU A 126 3.78 1.14 20.61
CA GLU A 126 2.66 2.07 20.85
C GLU A 126 1.41 1.71 20.05
N LEU A 127 1.59 1.18 18.83
CA LEU A 127 0.49 0.94 17.91
C LEU A 127 0.79 -0.21 16.93
N VAL A 128 -0.05 -1.24 16.98
CA VAL A 128 -0.08 -2.31 15.98
C VAL A 128 -1.05 -1.91 14.86
N VAL A 129 -0.56 -1.89 13.62
CA VAL A 129 -1.38 -1.55 12.45
C VAL A 129 -2.41 -2.65 12.20
N GLU A 130 -3.69 -2.29 12.14
CA GLU A 130 -4.79 -3.20 11.82
C GLU A 130 -4.98 -3.33 10.30
N LYS A 131 -5.07 -4.56 9.79
CA LYS A 131 -5.41 -4.81 8.38
C LYS A 131 -6.92 -4.81 8.19
N LEU A 132 -7.40 -4.00 7.25
CA LEU A 132 -8.75 -4.04 6.72
C LEU A 132 -8.73 -4.69 5.33
N GLU A 133 -9.81 -5.39 4.99
CA GLU A 133 -9.99 -6.04 3.69
C GLU A 133 -11.07 -5.33 2.88
N CYS A 134 -10.84 -5.17 1.58
CA CYS A 134 -11.84 -4.62 0.67
C CYS A 134 -13.03 -5.59 0.51
N ILE A 135 -14.25 -5.10 0.68
CA ILE A 135 -15.49 -5.87 0.50
C ILE A 135 -15.53 -6.53 -0.89
N GLY A 136 -15.12 -5.81 -1.93
CA GLY A 136 -15.04 -6.37 -3.28
C GLY A 136 -14.07 -7.54 -3.38
N HIS A 137 -12.94 -7.50 -2.66
CA HIS A 137 -12.00 -8.62 -2.61
C HIS A 137 -12.59 -9.80 -1.83
N VAL A 138 -13.27 -9.54 -0.70
CA VAL A 138 -13.99 -10.57 0.07
C VAL A 138 -15.02 -11.28 -0.83
N GLN A 139 -15.83 -10.53 -1.58
CA GLN A 139 -16.80 -11.07 -2.52
C GLN A 139 -16.15 -11.94 -3.61
N LYS A 140 -15.06 -11.46 -4.24
CA LYS A 140 -14.31 -12.25 -5.24
C LYS A 140 -13.79 -13.56 -4.66
N ARG A 141 -13.21 -13.52 -3.45
CA ARG A 141 -12.69 -14.69 -2.74
C ARG A 141 -13.79 -15.71 -2.42
N MET A 142 -14.93 -15.25 -1.90
CA MET A 142 -16.10 -16.09 -1.66
C MET A 142 -16.62 -16.72 -2.97
N GLY A 143 -16.77 -15.94 -4.03
CA GLY A 143 -17.22 -16.43 -5.34
C GLY A 143 -16.28 -17.47 -5.95
N THR A 144 -14.97 -17.34 -5.77
CA THR A 144 -13.99 -18.36 -6.18
C THR A 144 -14.14 -19.63 -5.36
N ARG A 145 -14.27 -19.54 -4.03
CA ARG A 145 -14.47 -20.71 -3.16
C ARG A 145 -15.74 -21.49 -3.51
N LEU A 146 -16.85 -20.80 -3.74
CA LEU A 146 -18.12 -21.43 -4.13
C LEU A 146 -18.03 -22.13 -5.49
N ARG A 147 -17.40 -21.50 -6.50
CA ARG A 147 -17.18 -22.14 -7.81
C ARG A 147 -16.28 -23.37 -7.71
N ASN A 148 -15.23 -23.31 -6.90
CA ASN A 148 -14.35 -24.45 -6.64
C ASN A 148 -15.08 -25.59 -5.94
N LEU A 149 -15.93 -25.28 -4.95
CA LEU A 149 -16.75 -26.26 -4.25
C LEU A 149 -17.74 -26.94 -5.21
N ARG A 150 -18.47 -26.15 -6.01
CA ARG A 150 -19.37 -26.67 -7.05
C ARG A 150 -18.62 -27.60 -8.03
N ASN A 151 -17.43 -27.21 -8.48
CA ASN A 151 -16.63 -28.03 -9.38
C ASN A 151 -16.18 -29.34 -8.73
N LYS A 152 -15.80 -29.31 -7.44
CA LYS A 152 -15.41 -30.51 -6.68
C LYS A 152 -16.58 -31.47 -6.48
N LEU A 153 -17.78 -30.94 -6.24
CA LEU A 153 -19.00 -31.73 -6.01
C LEU A 153 -19.70 -32.16 -7.31
N LYS A 154 -19.26 -31.68 -8.48
CA LYS A 154 -19.89 -31.96 -9.78
C LYS A 154 -20.02 -33.47 -10.09
N SER A 155 -19.11 -34.29 -9.56
CA SER A 155 -19.10 -35.75 -9.75
C SER A 155 -19.62 -36.53 -8.54
N THR A 156 -20.05 -35.85 -7.48
CA THR A 156 -20.58 -36.48 -6.27
C THR A 156 -22.10 -36.52 -6.37
N LYS A 157 -22.67 -37.71 -6.57
CA LYS A 157 -24.11 -37.90 -6.37
C LYS A 157 -24.41 -37.73 -4.89
N LEU A 158 -25.25 -36.76 -4.56
CA LEU A 158 -25.81 -36.66 -3.21
C LEU A 158 -26.78 -37.83 -3.05
N SER A 159 -26.72 -38.51 -1.91
CA SER A 159 -27.75 -39.48 -1.53
C SER A 159 -29.02 -38.72 -1.20
N ASP A 160 -30.14 -39.17 -1.78
CA ASP A 160 -31.48 -38.72 -1.42
C ASP A 160 -31.82 -39.02 0.05
#